data_AF-A0A834H2C7-F1
#
_entry.id   AF-A0A834H2C7-F1
#
_cell.length_a   1.000
_cell.length_b   1.000
_cell.length_c   1.000
_cell.angle_alpha   90.00
_cell.angle_beta   90.00
_cell.angle_gamma   90.00
#
_symmetry.space_group_name_H-M   'P 1'
#
loop_
_entity.id
_entity.type
_entity.pdbx_description
1 polymer ?
#
loop_
_entity_poly.entity_id
_entity_poly.type
_entity_poly.pdbx_seq_one_letter_code
_entity_poly.pdbx_strand_id
1 'polypeptide(L)'
;MVQEPSHVGSNLAKMALMPKYFNYMGMLAVEGTYDKLEALLSQNIHPVDILLMMAASEGDKPKLEELLRAGANYTVKDANGLTALDKAASDEIKDLILGFSPQKA
;
A
#
# COMPACT_ATOMS: atom_id res chain seq x y z
N MET A 1 28.22 -25.31 2.35
CA MET A 1 27.88 -24.05 1.65
C MET A 1 26.37 -24.02 1.56
N VAL A 2 25.72 -23.42 2.57
CA VAL A 2 24.26 -23.38 2.67
C VAL A 2 23.82 -22.22 1.80
N GLN A 3 23.00 -22.49 0.77
CA GLN A 3 22.49 -21.46 -0.12
C GLN A 3 21.62 -20.50 0.70
N GLU A 4 21.93 -19.20 0.63
CA GLU A 4 21.17 -18.17 1.35
C GLU A 4 19.74 -18.11 0.82
N PRO A 5 18.73 -17.99 1.71
CA PRO A 5 17.34 -17.90 1.28
C PRO A 5 17.11 -16.58 0.52
N SER A 6 16.39 -16.72 -0.59
CA SER A 6 16.03 -15.66 -1.53
C SER A 6 15.50 -14.39 -0.84
N HIS A 7 15.92 -13.24 -1.37
CA HIS A 7 15.69 -11.87 -0.87
C HIS A 7 14.21 -11.45 -0.69
N VAL A 8 13.25 -12.35 -0.96
CA VAL A 8 11.81 -12.14 -0.79
C VAL A 8 11.40 -12.21 0.69
N GLY A 9 12.06 -13.02 1.51
CA GLY A 9 11.72 -13.18 2.93
C GLY A 9 12.03 -11.98 3.82
N SER A 10 12.99 -11.13 3.44
CA SER A 10 13.45 -10.03 4.30
C SER A 10 12.51 -8.83 4.34
N ASN A 11 11.75 -8.58 3.26
CA ASN A 11 10.79 -7.48 3.21
C ASN A 11 9.48 -7.85 3.91
N LEU A 12 9.01 -9.10 3.74
CA LEU A 12 7.82 -9.62 4.42
C LEU A 12 7.97 -9.59 5.94
N ALA A 13 9.15 -9.96 6.46
CA ALA A 13 9.44 -9.92 7.89
C ALA A 13 9.48 -8.48 8.45
N LYS A 14 10.02 -7.52 7.69
CA LYS A 14 10.00 -6.08 8.07
C LYS A 14 8.60 -5.50 8.06
N MET A 15 7.74 -5.96 7.15
CA MET A 15 6.34 -5.55 7.06
C MET A 15 5.49 -6.16 8.16
N ALA A 16 5.67 -7.45 8.47
CA ALA A 16 5.02 -8.08 9.60
C ALA A 16 5.31 -7.30 10.90
N LEU A 17 6.53 -6.81 11.10
CA LEU A 17 6.90 -6.04 12.30
C LEU A 17 6.29 -4.62 12.38
N MET A 18 5.69 -4.10 11.31
CA MET A 18 4.99 -2.82 11.39
C MET A 18 3.62 -3.03 12.06
N PRO A 19 3.32 -2.38 13.21
CA PRO A 19 2.08 -2.61 13.96
C PRO A 19 0.79 -2.40 13.14
N LYS A 20 0.87 -1.60 12.07
CA LYS A 20 -0.25 -1.37 11.16
C LYS A 20 -0.52 -2.56 10.24
N TYR A 21 0.49 -3.32 9.82
CA TYR A 21 0.27 -4.53 9.01
C TYR A 21 -0.48 -5.59 9.79
N PHE A 22 -0.19 -5.75 11.08
CA PHE A 22 -0.97 -6.63 11.96
C PHE A 22 -2.42 -6.15 12.12
N ASN A 23 -2.67 -4.85 12.26
CA ASN A 23 -4.04 -4.32 12.30
C ASN A 23 -4.80 -4.53 10.98
N TYR A 24 -4.15 -4.32 9.83
CA TYR A 24 -4.75 -4.61 8.53
C TYR A 24 -4.96 -6.12 8.34
N MET A 25 -4.02 -6.98 8.71
CA MET A 25 -4.23 -8.44 8.73
C MET A 25 -5.38 -8.87 9.63
N GLY A 26 -5.56 -8.22 10.80
CA GLY A 26 -6.68 -8.45 11.70
C GLY A 26 -8.02 -8.00 11.10
N MET A 27 -8.03 -6.91 10.32
CA MET A 27 -9.21 -6.41 9.60
C MET A 27 -9.55 -7.28 8.39
N LEU A 28 -8.55 -7.77 7.65
CA LEU A 28 -8.70 -8.65 6.47
C LEU A 28 -8.95 -10.12 6.83
N ALA A 29 -8.73 -10.52 8.09
CA ALA A 29 -9.14 -11.83 8.60
C ALA A 29 -10.66 -12.06 8.55
N VAL A 30 -11.45 -10.99 8.44
CA VAL A 30 -12.90 -11.06 8.38
C VAL A 30 -13.41 -11.22 6.93
N GLU A 31 -12.61 -10.92 5.90
CA GLU A 31 -13.09 -10.85 4.50
C GLU A 31 -12.34 -11.71 3.47
N GLY A 32 -11.34 -12.51 3.85
CA GLY A 32 -10.62 -13.37 2.88
C GLY A 32 -9.73 -12.58 1.91
N THR A 33 -9.38 -11.35 2.27
CA THR A 33 -8.62 -10.40 1.46
C THR A 33 -7.11 -10.66 1.45
N TYR A 34 -6.65 -11.71 2.14
CA TYR A 34 -5.25 -12.15 2.15
C TYR A 34 -4.72 -12.44 0.75
N ASP A 35 -5.53 -13.08 -0.09
CA ASP A 35 -5.15 -13.45 -1.46
C ASP A 35 -4.84 -12.22 -2.31
N LYS A 36 -5.57 -11.11 -2.10
CA LYS A 36 -5.30 -9.85 -2.80
C LYS A 36 -3.98 -9.25 -2.34
N LEU A 37 -3.70 -9.25 -1.03
CA LEU A 37 -2.46 -8.70 -0.51
C LEU A 37 -1.24 -9.54 -0.94
N GLU A 38 -1.32 -10.87 -0.84
CA GLU A 38 -0.25 -11.76 -1.31
C GLU A 38 -0.03 -11.67 -2.82
N ALA A 39 -1.11 -11.62 -3.62
CA ALA A 39 -1.00 -11.44 -5.07
C ALA A 39 -0.31 -10.12 -5.45
N LEU A 40 -0.58 -9.05 -4.70
CA LEU A 40 0.04 -7.74 -4.94
C LEU A 40 1.50 -7.70 -4.50
N LEU A 41 1.87 -8.38 -3.41
CA LEU A 41 3.26 -8.53 -2.99
C LEU A 41 4.08 -9.40 -3.95
N SER A 42 3.44 -10.38 -4.57
CA SER A 42 4.04 -11.19 -5.64
C SER A 42 4.35 -10.38 -6.92
N GLN A 43 3.68 -9.23 -7.11
CA GLN A 43 3.86 -8.35 -8.27
C GLN A 43 4.99 -7.31 -8.12
N ASN A 44 5.84 -7.43 -7.10
CA ASN A 44 6.93 -6.48 -6.82
C ASN A 44 6.43 -5.04 -6.61
N ILE A 45 5.18 -4.89 -6.18
CA ILE A 45 4.62 -3.59 -5.80
C ILE A 45 5.12 -3.23 -4.40
N HIS A 46 5.57 -1.99 -4.21
CA HIS A 46 6.02 -1.60 -2.88
C HIS A 46 4.81 -1.56 -1.95
N PRO A 47 4.90 -2.14 -0.75
CA PRO A 47 3.76 -2.26 0.14
C PRO A 47 3.11 -0.94 0.54
N VAL A 48 3.90 0.13 0.60
CA VAL A 48 3.42 1.49 0.87
C VAL A 48 2.47 1.99 -0.24
N ASP A 49 2.65 1.56 -1.48
CA ASP A 49 1.81 1.92 -2.63
C ASP A 49 0.47 1.19 -2.55
N ILE A 50 0.48 -0.07 -2.07
CA ILE A 50 -0.72 -0.86 -1.81
C ILE A 50 -1.54 -0.20 -0.69
N LEU A 51 -0.88 0.22 0.39
CA LEU A 51 -1.53 0.94 1.49
C LEU A 51 -2.14 2.25 1.00
N LEU A 52 -1.48 2.92 0.04
CA LEU A 52 -2.00 4.17 -0.52
C LEU A 52 -3.29 3.92 -1.32
N MET A 53 -3.35 2.84 -2.10
CA MET A 53 -4.56 2.43 -2.81
C MET A 53 -5.72 2.14 -1.85
N MET A 54 -5.46 1.45 -0.74
CA MET A 54 -6.48 1.17 0.28
C MET A 54 -6.98 2.46 0.93
N ALA A 55 -6.06 3.33 1.36
CA ALA A 55 -6.40 4.62 1.96
C ALA A 55 -7.20 5.51 0.98
N ALA A 56 -6.88 5.47 -0.31
CA ALA A 56 -7.62 6.18 -1.35
C ALA A 56 -9.06 5.64 -1.48
N SER A 57 -9.23 4.32 -1.45
CA SER A 57 -10.55 3.67 -1.53
C SER A 57 -11.40 3.87 -0.29
N GLU A 58 -10.79 3.99 0.89
CA GLU A 58 -11.47 4.27 2.15
C GLU A 58 -11.74 5.78 2.36
N GLY A 59 -11.05 6.63 1.60
CA GLY A 59 -11.09 8.08 1.77
C GLY A 59 -10.39 8.57 3.04
N ASP A 60 -9.44 7.80 3.56
CA ASP A 60 -8.67 8.13 4.77
C ASP A 60 -7.59 9.19 4.45
N LYS A 61 -7.99 10.46 4.49
CA LYS A 61 -7.11 11.61 4.20
C LYS A 61 -5.87 11.65 5.10
N PRO A 62 -5.96 11.50 6.44
CA PRO A 62 -4.78 11.45 7.29
C PRO A 62 -3.79 10.37 6.86
N LYS A 63 -4.28 9.16 6.54
CA LYS A 63 -3.42 8.06 6.08
C LYS A 63 -2.79 8.33 4.71
N LEU A 64 -3.55 8.89 3.77
CA LEU A 64 -3.03 9.27 2.45
C LEU A 64 -1.83 10.20 2.59
N GLU A 65 -1.94 11.24 3.41
CA GLU A 65 -0.85 12.18 3.63
C GLU A 65 0.39 11.51 4.25
N GLU A 66 0.20 10.62 5.24
CA GLU A 66 1.31 9.87 5.85
C GLU A 66 2.04 9.01 4.82
N LEU A 67 1.29 8.29 3.98
CA LEU A 67 1.84 7.39 2.98
C LEU A 67 2.53 8.15 1.84
N LEU A 68 1.93 9.24 1.36
CA LEU A 68 2.53 10.11 0.36
C LEU A 68 3.83 10.75 0.89
N ARG A 69 3.86 11.18 2.16
CA ARG A 69 5.10 11.64 2.83
C ARG A 69 6.15 10.54 2.97
N ALA A 70 5.73 9.29 3.15
CA ALA A 70 6.61 8.13 3.19
C ALA A 70 7.15 7.72 1.80
N GLY A 71 6.78 8.45 0.74
CA GLY A 71 7.26 8.21 -0.62
C GLY A 71 6.41 7.20 -1.40
N ALA A 72 5.14 7.00 -1.01
CA ALA A 72 4.24 6.15 -1.77
C ALA A 72 3.99 6.70 -3.18
N ASN A 73 4.01 5.79 -4.15
CA ASN A 73 3.80 6.07 -5.54
C ASN A 73 2.35 5.76 -5.94
N TYR A 74 1.56 6.81 -6.14
CA TYR A 74 0.17 6.70 -6.58
C TYR A 74 0.00 6.25 -8.04
N THR A 75 1.07 6.18 -8.83
CA THR A 75 1.01 5.74 -10.24
C THR A 75 1.14 4.24 -10.41
N VAL A 76 1.43 3.49 -9.34
CA VAL A 76 1.54 2.03 -9.40
C VAL A 76 0.17 1.43 -9.67
N LYS A 77 0.13 0.34 -10.45
CA LYS A 77 -1.10 -0.37 -10.82
C LYS A 77 -1.20 -1.67 -10.05
N ASP A 78 -2.39 -1.95 -9.54
CA ASP A 78 -2.75 -3.23 -8.93
C ASP A 78 -2.90 -4.34 -9.98
N ALA A 79 -3.25 -5.55 -9.53
CA ALA A 79 -3.51 -6.70 -10.41
C ALA A 79 -4.64 -6.50 -11.44
N ASN A 80 -5.51 -5.51 -11.23
CA ASN A 80 -6.60 -5.13 -12.14
C ASN A 80 -6.19 -3.98 -13.08
N GLY A 81 -4.94 -3.51 -13.00
CA GLY A 81 -4.45 -2.37 -13.77
C GLY A 81 -4.85 -1.02 -13.20
N LEU A 82 -5.35 -0.96 -11.97
CA LEU A 82 -5.90 0.25 -11.34
C LEU A 82 -4.88 0.90 -10.40
N THR A 83 -4.82 2.22 -10.43
CA THR A 83 -3.98 3.06 -9.56
C THR A 83 -4.72 3.51 -8.30
N ALA A 84 -4.01 4.19 -7.39
CA ALA A 84 -4.65 4.81 -6.22
C ALA A 84 -5.70 5.87 -6.62
N LEU A 85 -5.51 6.56 -7.74
CA LEU A 85 -6.46 7.53 -8.28
C LEU A 85 -7.73 6.86 -8.81
N ASP A 86 -7.59 5.70 -9.46
CA ASP A 86 -8.73 4.93 -9.98
C ASP A 86 -9.58 4.35 -8.84
N LYS A 87 -8.95 4.05 -7.71
CA LYS A 87 -9.60 3.52 -6.50
C LYS A 87 -10.17 4.62 -5.60
N ALA A 88 -9.89 5.89 -5.85
CA ALA A 88 -10.23 6.98 -4.96
C ALA A 88 -11.75 7.06 -4.67
N ALA A 89 -12.10 7.16 -3.38
CA ALA A 89 -13.49 7.21 -2.92
C ALA A 89 -14.27 8.43 -3.42
N SER A 90 -13.57 9.53 -3.72
CA SER A 90 -14.15 10.77 -4.22
C SER A 90 -13.13 11.57 -5.03
N ASP A 91 -13.61 12.58 -5.77
CA ASP A 91 -12.72 13.50 -6.48
C ASP A 91 -11.86 14.34 -5.52
N GLU A 92 -12.36 14.63 -4.31
CA GLU A 92 -11.57 15.28 -3.26
C GLU A 92 -10.31 14.46 -2.88
N ILE A 93 -10.44 13.13 -2.84
CA ILE A 93 -9.32 12.23 -2.57
C ILE A 93 -8.34 12.22 -3.74
N LYS A 94 -8.83 12.26 -4.99
CA LYS A 94 -7.96 12.38 -6.17
C LYS A 94 -7.18 13.69 -6.14
N ASP A 95 -7.86 14.79 -5.84
CA ASP A 95 -7.26 16.12 -5.76
C ASP A 95 -6.20 16.18 -4.65
N LEU A 96 -6.43 15.52 -3.50
CA LEU A 96 -5.44 15.42 -2.44
C LEU A 96 -4.18 14.68 -2.90
N ILE A 97 -4.35 13.54 -3.58
CA ILE A 97 -3.22 12.74 -4.09
C ILE A 97 -2.45 13.51 -5.17
N LEU A 98 -3.15 14.14 -6.11
CA LEU A 98 -2.55 14.92 -7.21
C LEU A 98 -1.91 16.23 -6.72
N GLY A 99 -2.51 16.86 -5.73
CA GLY A 99 -2.03 18.10 -5.12
C GLY A 99 -0.88 17.89 -4.14
N PHE A 100 -0.57 16.64 -3.77
CA PHE A 100 0.53 16.33 -2.89
C PHE A 100 1.87 16.60 -3.56
N SER A 101 2.47 17.73 -3.20
CA SER A 101 3.88 18.01 -3.47
C SER A 101 4.68 17.67 -2.22
N PRO A 102 5.72 16.81 -2.29
CA PRO A 102 6.61 16.62 -1.16
C PRO A 102 7.28 17.96 -0.89
N GLN A 103 6.83 18.69 0.13
CA GLN A 103 7.52 19.90 0.56
C GLN A 103 8.92 19.47 1.00
N LYS A 104 9.93 19.88 0.23
CA LYS A 104 11.32 19.86 0.65
C LYS A 104 11.40 20.68 1.94
N ALA A 105 11.51 20.00 3.07
CA ALA A 105 12.08 20.59 4.27
C ALA A 105 13.58 20.81 4.08
#